data_AF-A0A6V7TX07-F1
#
_entry.id   AF-A0A6V7TX07-F1
#
_cell.length_a   1.000
_cell.length_b   1.000
_cell.length_c   1.000
_cell.angle_alpha   90.00
_cell.angle_beta   90.00
_cell.angle_gamma   90.00
#
_symmetry.space_group_name_H-M   'P 1'
#
loop_
_entity.id
_entity.type
_entity.pdbx_description
1 polymer ?
#
loop_
_entity_poly.entity_id
_entity_poly.type
_entity_poly.pdbx_seq_one_letter_code
_entity_poly.pdbx_strand_id
1 'polypeptide(L)'
;MIDSLEKDSYEIKRLGPVVFEFMMNDQLVKKWRTAIAESVPLFLHGVRDDSAESDDESEDDNEEETEDDNEEEDDNVENDIKDFTVQLIKPGDKKFRYILKVPKIPKSIEEMIILRVWLEQLLNCAFEKAQNIIFNPQIVDLLFDNDKSMLKQFHVQSFYLEARNNTIENFLKFGLNRFAIYEYFDIVFRDDISEQHINILFNIIKNEGRKLPQVSFGDFDCFRLYDLIVEYITTSKDFSKMVCRIFLFYHSLQNFKLPKSAKNVKKEGDSTEYQIDNIYNPKMKFSFSNTDFPGGTSDIYIRKMEE
;
A
#
# COMPACT_ATOMS: atom_id res chain seq x y z
N MET A 1 -12.30 -28.94 -5.20
CA MET A 1 -12.88 -29.10 -3.85
C MET A 1 -12.43 -27.91 -2.99
N ILE A 2 -12.79 -26.70 -3.42
CA ILE A 2 -12.69 -25.45 -2.65
C ILE A 2 -14.08 -24.84 -2.84
N ASP A 3 -15.06 -25.48 -2.22
CA ASP A 3 -16.39 -24.95 -2.01
C ASP A 3 -16.54 -24.79 -0.50
N SER A 4 -17.16 -23.68 -0.09
CA SER A 4 -17.46 -23.26 1.28
C SER A 4 -16.29 -22.77 2.14
N LEU A 5 -15.71 -21.63 1.77
CA LEU A 5 -15.43 -20.61 2.78
C LEU A 5 -16.69 -19.74 2.83
N GLU A 6 -17.54 -20.00 3.81
CA GLU A 6 -18.64 -19.09 4.16
C GLU A 6 -18.04 -17.70 4.35
N LYS A 7 -18.45 -16.75 3.50
CA LYS A 7 -18.21 -15.33 3.73
C LYS A 7 -19.00 -14.95 4.96
N ASP A 8 -18.38 -15.09 6.13
CA ASP A 8 -18.88 -14.45 7.34
C ASP A 8 -19.00 -12.96 7.05
N SER A 9 -20.24 -12.47 7.01
CA SER A 9 -20.53 -11.05 6.91
C SER A 9 -19.97 -10.38 8.15
N TYR A 10 -18.88 -9.61 8.01
CA TYR A 10 -18.34 -8.80 9.09
C TYR A 10 -19.37 -7.72 9.46
N GLU A 11 -20.15 -8.00 10.49
CA GLU A 11 -21.10 -7.04 11.05
C GLU A 11 -20.30 -6.03 11.89
N ILE A 12 -20.22 -4.78 11.43
CA ILE A 12 -19.69 -3.68 12.25
C ILE A 12 -20.66 -3.50 13.42
N LYS A 13 -20.42 -4.20 14.52
CA LYS A 13 -21.11 -3.94 15.79
C LYS A 13 -20.71 -2.54 16.23
N ARG A 14 -21.68 -1.63 16.26
CA ARG A 14 -21.53 -0.39 17.04
C ARG A 14 -21.25 -0.83 18.47
N LEU A 15 -20.00 -0.72 18.90
CA LEU A 15 -19.70 -0.66 20.32
C LEU A 15 -20.62 0.44 20.89
N GLY A 16 -21.35 0.14 21.97
CA GLY A 16 -22.20 1.14 22.62
C GLY A 16 -21.38 2.37 23.05
N PRO A 17 -21.96 3.34 23.79
CA PRO A 17 -21.17 4.38 24.43
C PRO A 17 -20.24 3.74 25.48
N VAL A 18 -19.15 3.14 25.01
CA VAL A 18 -18.01 2.76 25.81
C VAL A 18 -17.37 4.08 26.13
N VAL A 19 -17.64 4.58 27.34
CA VAL A 19 -16.82 5.62 27.92
C VAL A 19 -15.46 4.97 28.09
N PHE A 20 -14.55 5.22 27.15
CA PHE A 20 -13.17 4.80 27.28
C PHE A 20 -12.58 5.56 28.47
N GLU A 21 -12.53 4.92 29.63
CA GLU A 21 -11.83 5.43 30.82
C GLU A 21 -10.33 5.34 30.57
N PHE A 22 -9.85 6.24 29.72
CA PHE A 22 -8.44 6.45 29.48
C PHE A 22 -7.88 7.28 30.63
N MET A 23 -7.17 6.63 31.55
CA MET A 23 -6.46 7.34 32.60
C MET A 23 -5.20 8.01 32.04
N MET A 24 -5.26 9.33 31.85
CA MET A 24 -4.06 10.14 31.61
C MET A 24 -3.23 10.25 32.88
N ASN A 25 -1.97 9.83 32.80
CA ASN A 25 -0.98 10.13 33.83
C ASN A 25 -0.10 11.32 33.39
N ASP A 26 0.54 11.97 34.36
CA ASP A 26 1.37 13.16 34.12
C ASP A 26 2.51 12.90 33.12
N GLN A 27 3.05 11.68 33.09
CA GLN A 27 4.10 11.30 32.16
C GLN A 27 3.62 11.30 30.71
N LEU A 28 2.42 10.78 30.45
CA LEU A 28 1.81 10.74 29.13
C LEU A 28 1.40 12.14 28.66
N VAL A 29 0.80 12.93 29.54
CA VAL A 29 0.48 14.34 29.28
C VAL A 29 1.74 15.12 28.89
N LYS A 30 2.85 14.90 29.61
CA LYS A 30 4.14 15.54 29.29
C LYS A 30 4.64 15.13 27.89
N LYS A 31 4.61 13.84 27.55
CA LYS A 31 4.99 13.35 26.21
C LYS A 31 4.15 13.99 25.10
N TRP A 32 2.83 14.07 25.31
CA TRP A 32 1.90 14.66 24.34
C TRP A 32 2.14 16.15 24.17
N ARG A 33 2.38 16.90 25.26
CA ARG A 33 2.76 18.32 25.16
C ARG A 33 4.06 18.52 24.39
N THR A 34 5.05 17.66 24.57
CA THR A 34 6.30 17.70 23.80
C THR A 34 6.03 17.48 22.32
N ALA A 35 5.25 16.45 21.94
CA ALA A 35 4.94 16.18 20.54
C ALA A 35 4.11 17.31 19.87
N ILE A 36 3.19 17.93 20.61
CA ILE A 36 2.45 19.11 20.14
C ILE A 36 3.41 20.28 19.91
N ALA A 37 4.31 20.55 20.86
CA ALA A 37 5.31 21.62 20.73
C ALA A 37 6.27 21.39 19.54
N GLU A 38 6.62 20.14 19.26
CA GLU A 38 7.42 19.71 18.11
C GLU A 38 6.60 19.63 16.81
N SER A 39 5.29 19.88 16.85
CA SER A 39 4.38 19.82 15.70
C SER A 39 4.43 18.47 14.97
N VAL A 40 4.53 17.37 15.71
CA VAL A 40 4.61 16.01 15.15
C VAL A 40 3.32 15.72 14.34
N PRO A 41 3.40 15.45 13.03
CA PRO A 41 2.22 15.28 12.21
C PRO A 41 1.57 13.90 12.45
N LEU A 42 0.25 13.82 12.29
CA LEU A 42 -0.53 12.59 12.37
C LEU A 42 -0.25 11.65 11.20
N PHE A 43 0.05 12.20 10.02
CA PHE A 43 0.34 11.44 8.80
C PHE A 43 1.73 11.78 8.28
N LEU A 44 2.40 10.80 7.67
CA LEU A 44 3.60 11.06 6.90
C LEU A 44 3.19 11.73 5.58
N HIS A 45 3.75 12.90 5.27
CA HIS A 45 3.49 13.59 4.00
C HIS A 45 3.95 12.71 2.85
N GLY A 46 3.05 12.45 1.89
CA GLY A 46 3.44 11.77 0.65
C GLY A 46 2.30 11.48 -0.33
N VAL A 47 1.05 11.75 0.05
CA VAL A 47 -0.06 11.77 -0.90
C VAL A 47 -0.30 13.23 -1.22
N ARG A 48 0.21 13.71 -2.37
CA ARG A 48 -0.39 14.92 -2.94
C ARG A 48 -1.85 14.59 -3.21
N ASP A 49 -2.72 15.51 -2.84
CA ASP A 49 -4.12 15.47 -3.23
C ASP A 49 -4.16 15.88 -4.71
N ASP A 50 -3.74 14.97 -5.60
CA ASP A 50 -3.70 15.20 -7.06
C ASP A 50 -5.13 15.40 -7.62
N SER A 51 -6.18 15.31 -6.77
CA SER A 51 -7.55 15.68 -7.12
C SER A 51 -7.76 17.17 -7.38
N ALA A 52 -6.70 17.99 -7.34
CA ALA A 52 -6.76 19.42 -7.67
C ALA A 52 -6.29 19.76 -9.10
N GLU A 53 -5.78 18.80 -9.88
CA GLU A 53 -5.15 19.08 -11.18
C GLU A 53 -5.85 18.43 -12.39
N SER A 54 -7.12 18.02 -12.29
CA SER A 54 -7.83 17.39 -13.43
C SER A 54 -8.93 18.24 -14.06
N ASP A 55 -8.84 19.56 -13.99
CA ASP A 55 -9.57 20.43 -14.91
C ASP A 55 -8.69 20.58 -16.15
N ASP A 56 -8.66 19.51 -16.95
CA ASP A 56 -8.14 19.48 -18.32
C ASP A 56 -9.08 20.35 -19.16
N GLU A 57 -8.90 21.66 -19.07
CA GLU A 57 -9.41 22.62 -20.03
C GLU A 57 -8.71 22.33 -21.36
N SER A 58 -9.33 21.46 -22.17
CA SER A 58 -9.01 21.35 -23.58
C SER A 58 -9.39 22.68 -24.26
N GLU A 59 -8.47 23.64 -24.22
CA GLU A 59 -8.52 24.84 -25.05
C GLU A 59 -8.40 24.40 -26.51
N ASP A 60 -9.53 24.50 -27.23
CA ASP A 60 -9.58 24.43 -28.69
C ASP A 60 -8.79 25.64 -29.23
N ASP A 61 -7.66 25.38 -29.88
CA ASP A 61 -6.84 26.35 -30.59
C ASP A 61 -7.68 27.17 -31.59
N ASN A 62 -7.90 28.44 -31.28
CA ASN A 62 -8.08 29.49 -32.28
C ASN A 62 -7.22 30.69 -31.89
N GLU A 63 -6.07 30.76 -32.55
CA GLU A 63 -5.08 31.84 -32.48
C GLU A 63 -5.69 33.19 -32.94
N GLU A 64 -5.77 34.17 -32.03
CA GLU A 64 -5.59 35.58 -32.38
C GLU A 64 -4.61 36.22 -31.39
N GLU A 65 -3.48 36.68 -31.95
CA GLU A 65 -2.37 37.32 -31.26
C GLU A 65 -2.81 38.62 -30.56
N THR A 66 -2.62 38.72 -29.24
CA THR A 66 -2.49 40.02 -28.57
C THR A 66 -1.37 40.01 -27.53
N GLU A 67 -0.53 41.03 -27.65
CA GLU A 67 0.67 41.33 -26.87
C GLU A 67 0.36 41.75 -25.43
N ASP A 68 1.37 41.51 -24.58
CA ASP A 68 1.69 42.20 -23.32
C ASP A 68 0.62 42.22 -22.21
N ASP A 69 0.87 41.44 -21.15
CA ASP A 69 1.03 42.00 -19.80
C ASP A 69 1.75 40.96 -18.88
N ASN A 70 2.92 41.35 -18.36
CA ASN A 70 3.64 40.61 -17.32
C ASN A 70 2.99 40.92 -15.96
N GLU A 71 2.04 40.08 -15.53
CA GLU A 71 1.62 40.04 -14.13
C GLU A 71 2.43 38.95 -13.41
N GLU A 72 3.28 39.38 -12.47
CA GLU A 72 3.94 38.49 -11.51
C GLU A 72 2.86 37.90 -10.59
N GLU A 73 2.35 36.71 -10.92
CA GLU A 73 1.50 35.93 -10.03
C GLU A 73 2.32 35.50 -8.81
N ASP A 74 2.02 36.17 -7.70
CA ASP A 74 2.56 35.87 -6.37
C ASP A 74 1.94 34.52 -5.91
N ASP A 75 2.59 33.42 -6.27
CA ASP A 75 2.29 32.03 -5.88
C ASP A 75 2.49 31.77 -4.37
N ASN A 76 2.03 32.69 -3.51
CA ASN A 76 1.71 32.37 -2.12
C ASN A 76 0.41 31.56 -2.09
N VAL A 77 0.48 30.35 -2.66
CA VAL A 77 -0.41 29.25 -2.29
C VAL A 77 -0.07 28.93 -0.84
N GLU A 78 -0.67 29.70 0.07
CA GLU A 78 -0.81 29.36 1.46
C GLU A 78 -1.47 27.98 1.45
N ASN A 79 -0.64 26.93 1.56
CA ASN A 79 -1.02 25.53 1.43
C ASN A 79 -2.15 25.28 2.42
N ASP A 80 -3.37 25.42 1.94
CA ASP A 80 -4.57 25.39 2.73
C ASP A 80 -4.54 24.05 3.45
N ILE A 81 -4.45 24.12 4.78
CA ILE A 81 -4.12 22.99 5.64
C ILE A 81 -5.37 22.11 5.67
N LYS A 82 -5.56 21.33 4.60
CA LYS A 82 -6.74 20.49 4.41
C LYS A 82 -6.72 19.40 5.47
N ASP A 83 -7.82 19.34 6.21
CA ASP A 83 -8.16 18.20 7.08
C ASP A 83 -8.02 16.90 6.28
N PHE A 84 -7.41 15.88 6.86
CA PHE A 84 -7.38 14.56 6.22
C PHE A 84 -8.76 13.95 6.30
N THR A 85 -9.24 13.42 5.18
CA THR A 85 -10.49 12.66 5.10
C THR A 85 -10.17 11.18 5.10
N VAL A 86 -10.48 10.49 6.20
CA VAL A 86 -10.47 9.02 6.20
C VAL A 86 -11.84 8.52 5.81
N GLN A 87 -11.90 7.74 4.73
CA GLN A 87 -13.14 7.19 4.19
C GLN A 87 -13.33 5.76 4.70
N LEU A 88 -14.42 5.52 5.42
CA LEU A 88 -14.83 4.18 5.84
C LEU A 88 -16.03 3.74 5.00
N ILE A 89 -15.91 2.59 4.35
CA ILE A 89 -16.98 1.96 3.56
C ILE A 89 -17.41 0.68 4.30
N LYS A 90 -18.69 0.59 4.63
CA LYS A 90 -19.25 -0.61 5.26
C LYS A 90 -19.49 -1.69 4.18
N PRO A 91 -19.12 -2.96 4.43
CA PRO A 91 -19.40 -4.05 3.49
C PRO A 91 -20.88 -4.11 3.12
N GLY A 92 -21.18 -4.08 1.82
CA GLY A 92 -22.55 -4.14 1.27
C GLY A 92 -23.31 -2.81 1.18
N ASP A 93 -22.88 -1.76 1.90
CA ASP A 93 -23.51 -0.44 1.89
C ASP A 93 -22.68 0.55 1.06
N LYS A 94 -22.87 0.60 -0.26
CA LYS A 94 -22.19 1.56 -1.17
C LYS A 94 -22.49 3.04 -0.88
N LYS A 95 -23.41 3.34 0.04
CA LYS A 95 -23.99 4.69 0.23
C LYS A 95 -23.46 5.47 1.42
N PHE A 96 -22.83 4.83 2.41
CA PHE A 96 -22.36 5.53 3.60
C PHE A 96 -20.85 5.68 3.58
N ARG A 97 -20.39 6.90 3.31
CA ARG A 97 -19.00 7.32 3.51
C ARG A 97 -18.94 8.06 4.84
N TYR A 98 -18.21 7.51 5.81
CA TYR A 98 -17.82 8.30 6.97
C TYR A 98 -16.59 9.09 6.56
N ILE A 99 -16.70 10.42 6.60
CA ILE A 99 -15.60 11.36 6.40
C ILE A 99 -15.23 11.84 7.79
N LEU A 100 -14.12 11.35 8.34
CA LEU A 100 -13.55 11.99 9.52
C LEU A 100 -12.56 13.06 9.07
N LYS A 101 -12.78 14.28 9.53
CA LYS A 101 -11.82 15.37 9.47
C LYS A 101 -10.95 15.31 10.72
N VAL A 102 -9.67 14.96 10.55
CA VAL A 102 -8.68 14.98 11.64
C VAL A 102 -7.64 16.06 11.38
N PRO A 103 -7.20 16.78 12.44
CA PRO A 103 -6.14 17.75 12.29
C PRO A 103 -4.84 17.03 11.88
N LYS A 104 -4.17 17.59 10.89
CA LYS A 104 -2.87 17.10 10.42
C LYS A 104 -1.80 17.15 11.51
N ILE A 105 -1.82 18.20 12.32
CA ILE A 105 -0.94 18.40 13.47
C ILE A 105 -1.85 18.73 14.65
N PRO A 106 -1.88 17.88 15.69
CA PRO A 106 -2.65 18.16 16.89
C PRO A 106 -2.07 19.37 17.63
N LYS A 107 -2.94 20.30 18.01
CA LYS A 107 -2.61 21.59 18.65
C LYS A 107 -2.89 21.59 20.16
N SER A 108 -3.65 20.63 20.65
CA SER A 108 -4.07 20.55 22.06
C SER A 108 -4.11 19.12 22.58
N ILE A 109 -4.17 18.99 23.90
CA ILE A 109 -4.31 17.68 24.55
C ILE A 109 -5.68 17.08 24.25
N GLU A 110 -6.71 17.92 24.15
CA GLU A 110 -8.06 17.52 23.77
C GLU A 110 -8.07 16.88 22.38
N GLU A 111 -7.38 17.47 21.40
CA GLU A 111 -7.23 16.88 20.06
C GLU A 111 -6.48 15.55 20.11
N MET A 112 -5.43 15.43 20.93
CA MET A 112 -4.72 14.16 21.13
C MET A 112 -5.62 13.06 21.71
N ILE A 113 -6.50 13.40 22.66
CA ILE A 113 -7.49 12.46 23.21
C ILE A 113 -8.45 12.01 22.10
N ILE A 114 -8.97 12.94 21.30
CA ILE A 114 -9.87 12.63 20.18
C ILE A 114 -9.18 11.68 19.19
N LEU A 115 -7.94 11.98 18.81
CA LEU A 115 -7.16 11.14 17.90
C LEU A 115 -6.92 9.74 18.47
N ARG A 116 -6.58 9.63 19.75
CA ARG A 116 -6.40 8.33 20.42
C ARG A 116 -7.68 7.51 20.36
N VAL A 117 -8.80 8.06 20.86
CA VAL A 117 -10.09 7.37 20.92
C VAL A 117 -10.51 6.91 19.52
N TRP A 118 -10.28 7.75 18.52
CA TRP A 118 -10.65 7.39 17.16
C TRP A 118 -9.74 6.32 16.54
N LEU A 119 -8.42 6.43 16.69
CA LEU A 119 -7.50 5.39 16.23
C LEU A 119 -7.75 4.06 16.95
N GLU A 120 -8.12 4.10 18.22
CA GLU A 120 -8.50 2.92 19.00
C GLU A 120 -9.74 2.25 18.40
N GLN A 121 -10.75 3.02 17.99
CA GLN A 121 -11.91 2.48 17.27
C GLN A 121 -11.51 1.88 15.93
N LEU A 122 -10.62 2.51 15.18
CA LEU A 122 -10.15 1.98 13.90
C LEU A 122 -9.37 0.66 14.06
N LEU A 123 -8.50 0.57 15.06
CA LEU A 123 -7.71 -0.64 15.34
C LEU A 123 -8.61 -1.82 15.74
N ASN A 124 -9.80 -1.54 16.28
CA ASN A 124 -10.81 -2.55 16.61
C ASN A 124 -11.77 -2.88 15.45
N CYS A 125 -11.52 -2.34 14.25
CA CYS A 125 -12.31 -2.61 13.04
C CYS A 125 -11.51 -3.43 12.01
N ALA A 126 -12.24 -4.08 11.09
CA ALA A 126 -11.68 -4.63 9.86
C ALA A 126 -12.22 -3.85 8.66
N PHE A 127 -11.35 -3.54 7.70
CA PHE A 127 -11.71 -2.75 6.52
C PHE A 127 -11.55 -3.59 5.24
N GLU A 128 -12.41 -3.33 4.26
CA GLU A 128 -12.25 -3.94 2.94
C GLU A 128 -10.98 -3.40 2.27
N LYS A 129 -10.78 -2.08 2.28
CA LYS A 129 -9.67 -1.44 1.57
C LYS A 129 -9.08 -0.30 2.41
N ALA A 130 -7.76 -0.18 2.37
CA ALA A 130 -7.03 1.01 2.79
C ALA A 130 -6.17 1.49 1.63
N GLN A 131 -6.19 2.79 1.35
CA GLN A 131 -5.50 3.40 0.20
C GLN A 131 -4.74 4.63 0.67
N ASN A 132 -3.43 4.68 0.39
CA ASN A 132 -2.59 5.87 0.58
C ASN A 132 -2.60 6.48 2.00
N ILE A 133 -3.10 5.78 3.03
CA ILE A 133 -3.14 6.28 4.41
C ILE A 133 -1.93 5.75 5.17
N ILE A 134 -1.07 6.68 5.60
CA ILE A 134 0.12 6.36 6.38
C ILE A 134 0.18 7.26 7.59
N PHE A 135 -0.27 6.72 8.72
CA PHE A 135 -0.09 7.40 9.99
C PHE A 135 1.39 7.50 10.32
N ASN A 136 1.79 8.60 10.95
CA ASN A 136 3.12 8.74 11.49
C ASN A 136 3.32 7.72 12.62
N PRO A 137 4.24 6.74 12.47
CA PRO A 137 4.44 5.72 13.50
C PRO A 137 4.80 6.34 14.86
N GLN A 138 5.50 7.48 14.89
CA GLN A 138 5.82 8.20 16.13
C GLN A 138 4.55 8.64 16.86
N ILE A 139 3.55 9.16 16.14
CA ILE A 139 2.30 9.58 16.75
C ILE A 139 1.50 8.37 17.24
N VAL A 140 1.43 7.29 16.44
CA VAL A 140 0.75 6.06 16.84
C VAL A 140 1.38 5.50 18.11
N ASP A 141 2.71 5.42 18.16
CA ASP A 141 3.39 4.93 19.36
C ASP A 141 3.19 5.85 20.55
N LEU A 142 3.19 7.17 20.37
CA LEU A 142 2.95 8.13 21.43
C LEU A 142 1.50 8.08 21.98
N LEU A 143 0.51 7.81 21.13
CA LEU A 143 -0.89 7.66 21.56
C LEU A 143 -1.12 6.34 22.32
N PHE A 144 -0.35 5.29 22.03
CA PHE A 144 -0.51 3.93 22.57
C PHE A 144 0.72 3.40 23.38
N ASP A 145 1.59 4.27 23.86
CA ASP A 145 2.90 3.90 24.45
C ASP A 145 2.78 3.00 25.69
N ASN A 146 1.71 3.19 26.47
CA ASN A 146 1.46 2.42 27.71
C ASN A 146 0.62 1.16 27.50
N ASP A 147 0.13 0.90 26.29
CA ASP A 147 -0.81 -0.19 26.02
C ASP A 147 -0.14 -1.31 25.24
N LYS A 148 0.48 -2.24 25.98
CA LYS A 148 1.09 -3.45 25.41
C LYS A 148 0.04 -4.46 24.91
N SER A 149 -1.21 -4.33 25.35
CA SER A 149 -2.32 -5.25 25.03
C SER A 149 -3.01 -4.93 23.72
N MET A 150 -2.97 -3.68 23.26
CA MET A 150 -3.52 -3.30 21.96
C MET A 150 -2.63 -3.85 20.84
N LEU A 151 -3.14 -4.85 20.12
CA LEU A 151 -2.57 -5.26 18.83
C LEU A 151 -2.61 -4.04 17.90
N LYS A 152 -1.46 -3.39 17.70
CA LYS A 152 -1.32 -2.13 16.97
C LYS A 152 -1.40 -2.30 15.45
N GLN A 153 -2.27 -3.20 14.97
CA GLN A 153 -2.42 -3.51 13.56
C GLN A 153 -3.82 -3.13 13.06
N PHE A 154 -3.86 -2.43 11.95
CA PHE A 154 -5.07 -2.20 11.17
C PHE A 154 -5.39 -3.46 10.38
N HIS A 155 -6.57 -4.00 10.58
CA HIS A 155 -7.02 -5.20 9.87
C HIS A 155 -7.65 -4.78 8.54
N VAL A 156 -7.05 -5.19 7.43
CA VAL A 156 -7.51 -4.84 6.09
C VAL A 156 -7.54 -6.07 5.19
N GLN A 157 -8.59 -6.21 4.39
CA GLN A 157 -8.58 -7.20 3.32
C GLN A 157 -7.53 -6.80 2.28
N SER A 158 -7.41 -5.50 2.04
CA SER A 158 -6.63 -4.97 0.94
C SER A 158 -5.92 -3.67 1.28
N PHE A 159 -4.65 -3.57 0.92
CA PHE A 159 -3.89 -2.34 1.09
C PHE A 159 -3.28 -1.90 -0.24
N TYR A 160 -3.59 -0.67 -0.64
CA TYR A 160 -3.04 -0.03 -1.82
C TYR A 160 -2.12 1.11 -1.39
N LEU A 161 -0.91 1.12 -1.94
CA LEU A 161 0.10 2.12 -1.69
C LEU A 161 0.61 2.72 -3.00
N GLU A 162 0.41 4.01 -3.17
CA GLU A 162 1.09 4.79 -4.19
C GLU A 162 2.42 5.30 -3.64
N ALA A 163 3.52 4.75 -4.14
CA ALA A 163 4.85 5.06 -3.67
C ALA A 163 5.53 6.08 -4.60
N ARG A 164 6.03 7.16 -3.97
CA ARG A 164 6.97 8.10 -4.59
C ARG A 164 8.38 7.86 -4.06
N ASN A 165 9.38 8.15 -4.87
CA ASN A 165 10.73 7.58 -4.73
C ASN A 165 11.40 7.77 -3.36
N ASN A 166 11.27 8.93 -2.73
CA ASN A 166 12.01 9.27 -1.51
C ASN A 166 11.42 8.72 -0.20
N THR A 167 10.21 8.15 -0.23
CA THR A 167 9.46 7.78 0.99
C THR A 167 9.11 6.30 1.07
N ILE A 168 9.38 5.55 0.01
CA ILE A 168 8.97 4.15 -0.12
C ILE A 168 9.40 3.27 1.04
N GLU A 169 10.63 3.38 1.53
CA GLU A 169 11.12 2.52 2.61
C GLU A 169 10.30 2.70 3.89
N ASN A 170 9.98 3.95 4.24
CA ASN A 170 9.20 4.26 5.43
C ASN A 170 7.74 3.80 5.26
N PHE A 171 7.19 3.96 4.05
CA PHE A 171 5.83 3.52 3.72
C PHE A 171 5.68 2.01 3.74
N LEU A 172 6.63 1.30 3.15
CA LEU A 172 6.71 -0.16 3.22
C LEU A 172 6.85 -0.65 4.65
N LYS A 173 7.76 -0.07 5.43
CA LYS A 173 7.93 -0.41 6.86
C LYS A 173 6.64 -0.16 7.64
N PHE A 174 5.93 0.92 7.36
CA PHE A 174 4.65 1.19 8.02
C PHE A 174 3.60 0.15 7.63
N GLY A 175 3.38 -0.06 6.33
CA GLY A 175 2.45 -1.04 5.77
C GLY A 175 2.62 -2.43 6.38
N LEU A 176 3.86 -2.95 6.32
CA LEU A 176 4.18 -4.31 6.75
C LEU A 176 4.12 -4.55 8.26
N ASN A 177 4.27 -3.48 9.07
CA ASN A 177 4.30 -3.61 10.53
C ASN A 177 2.97 -3.22 11.18
N ARG A 178 2.20 -2.33 10.54
CA ARG A 178 0.98 -1.76 11.09
C ARG A 178 -0.29 -2.25 10.41
N PHE A 179 -0.21 -3.00 9.32
CA PHE A 179 -1.39 -3.64 8.73
C PHE A 179 -1.31 -5.16 8.85
N ALA A 180 -2.44 -5.77 9.20
CA ALA A 180 -2.72 -7.18 9.00
C ALA A 180 -3.52 -7.30 7.69
N ILE A 181 -2.86 -7.70 6.61
CA ILE A 181 -3.40 -7.73 5.25
C ILE A 181 -3.87 -9.15 4.91
N TYR A 182 -5.15 -9.32 4.60
CA TYR A 182 -5.73 -10.66 4.42
C TYR A 182 -5.80 -11.17 2.98
N GLU A 183 -5.76 -10.28 1.98
CA GLU A 183 -5.80 -10.70 0.58
C GLU A 183 -4.63 -10.12 -0.21
N TYR A 184 -4.62 -8.82 -0.46
CA TYR A 184 -3.66 -8.22 -1.38
C TYR A 184 -2.97 -6.97 -0.83
N PHE A 185 -1.66 -6.89 -1.06
CA PHE A 185 -0.87 -5.68 -0.87
C PHE A 185 -0.38 -5.20 -2.24
N ASP A 186 -0.90 -4.06 -2.68
CA ASP A 186 -0.64 -3.48 -3.99
C ASP A 186 0.19 -2.21 -3.86
N ILE A 187 1.21 -2.09 -4.70
CA ILE A 187 2.14 -0.96 -4.70
C ILE A 187 2.32 -0.47 -6.11
N VAL A 188 1.91 0.78 -6.34
CA VAL A 188 2.05 1.46 -7.63
C VAL A 188 3.10 2.53 -7.50
N PHE A 189 4.02 2.57 -8.45
CA PHE A 189 5.10 3.55 -8.47
C PHE A 189 4.77 4.66 -9.46
N ARG A 190 5.01 5.91 -9.08
CA ARG A 190 4.86 7.05 -9.98
C ARG A 190 6.18 7.56 -10.55
N ASP A 191 7.28 7.08 -9.98
CA ASP A 191 8.64 7.51 -10.30
C ASP A 191 9.53 6.28 -10.57
N ASP A 192 10.65 6.50 -11.27
CA ASP A 192 11.67 5.48 -11.54
C ASP A 192 12.24 4.84 -10.27
N ILE A 193 12.14 3.51 -10.14
CA ILE A 193 12.66 2.83 -8.95
C ILE A 193 14.17 2.64 -8.97
N SER A 194 14.84 2.93 -7.85
CA SER A 194 16.26 2.65 -7.68
C SER A 194 16.55 1.14 -7.46
N GLU A 195 17.80 0.74 -7.64
CA GLU A 195 18.26 -0.62 -7.29
C GLU A 195 18.04 -0.97 -5.81
N GLN A 196 18.17 0.02 -4.92
CA GLN A 196 17.85 -0.16 -3.50
C GLN A 196 16.37 -0.49 -3.31
N HIS A 197 15.47 0.18 -4.03
CA HIS A 197 14.03 -0.11 -3.96
C HIS A 197 13.74 -1.53 -4.44
N ILE A 198 14.33 -1.95 -5.56
CA ILE A 198 14.19 -3.32 -6.09
C ILE A 198 14.60 -4.37 -5.05
N ASN A 199 15.70 -4.14 -4.33
CA ASN A 199 16.14 -5.03 -3.26
C ASN A 199 15.16 -5.08 -2.08
N ILE A 200 14.52 -3.95 -1.75
CA ILE A 200 13.47 -3.91 -0.72
C ILE A 200 12.25 -4.72 -1.18
N LEU A 201 11.75 -4.52 -2.40
CA LEU A 201 10.60 -5.26 -2.94
C LEU A 201 10.87 -6.76 -3.00
N PHE A 202 12.07 -7.14 -3.47
CA PHE A 202 12.49 -8.53 -3.48
C PHE A 202 12.57 -9.13 -2.07
N ASN A 203 13.05 -8.37 -1.07
CA ASN A 203 13.05 -8.81 0.33
C ASN A 203 11.64 -9.02 0.89
N ILE A 204 10.67 -8.21 0.48
CA ILE A 204 9.26 -8.40 0.84
C ILE A 204 8.75 -9.73 0.27
N ILE A 205 8.93 -9.96 -1.03
CA ILE A 205 8.54 -11.20 -1.71
C ILE A 205 9.16 -12.42 -1.01
N LYS A 206 10.44 -12.33 -0.65
CA LYS A 206 11.21 -13.46 -0.10
C LYS A 206 10.85 -13.79 1.35
N ASN A 207 10.57 -12.78 2.19
CA ASN A 207 10.55 -12.95 3.64
C ASN A 207 9.19 -12.69 4.30
N GLU A 208 8.28 -11.96 3.65
CA GLU A 208 7.02 -11.49 4.26
C GLU A 208 5.79 -12.29 3.81
N GLY A 209 5.95 -13.40 3.10
CA GLY A 209 4.85 -14.23 2.58
C GLY A 209 3.93 -14.84 3.65
N ARG A 210 4.34 -14.87 4.92
CA ARG A 210 3.45 -15.24 6.04
C ARG A 210 2.47 -14.13 6.42
N LYS A 211 2.81 -12.87 6.13
CA LYS A 211 1.97 -11.70 6.38
C LYS A 211 1.19 -11.28 5.14
N LEU A 212 1.68 -11.65 3.97
CA LEU A 212 1.18 -11.20 2.67
C LEU A 212 0.78 -12.40 1.82
N PRO A 213 -0.52 -12.70 1.71
CA PRO A 213 -1.01 -13.77 0.85
C PRO A 213 -0.71 -13.51 -0.63
N GLN A 214 -0.81 -12.24 -1.04
CA GLN A 214 -0.54 -11.77 -2.38
C GLN A 214 0.12 -10.38 -2.36
N VAL A 215 1.07 -10.17 -3.27
CA VAL A 215 1.65 -8.85 -3.55
C VAL A 215 1.50 -8.49 -5.01
N SER A 216 1.32 -7.20 -5.27
CA SER A 216 1.31 -6.58 -6.58
C SER A 216 2.28 -5.40 -6.58
N PHE A 217 3.09 -5.31 -7.63
CA PHE A 217 3.94 -4.16 -7.90
C PHE A 217 3.61 -3.69 -9.31
N GLY A 218 3.27 -2.42 -9.50
CA GLY A 218 2.91 -1.88 -10.80
C GLY A 218 3.58 -0.56 -11.14
N ASP A 219 3.56 -0.21 -12.43
CA ASP A 219 4.10 1.04 -12.98
C ASP A 219 5.61 1.23 -12.71
N PHE A 220 6.41 0.20 -12.93
CA PHE A 220 7.88 0.33 -12.88
C PHE A 220 8.58 -0.41 -14.02
N ASP A 221 9.58 0.22 -14.65
CA ASP A 221 10.31 -0.35 -15.79
C ASP A 221 11.59 -1.09 -15.38
N CYS A 222 11.46 -2.13 -14.54
CA CYS A 222 12.64 -2.89 -14.11
C CYS A 222 12.50 -4.41 -14.12
N PHE A 223 13.14 -5.05 -15.12
CA PHE A 223 13.30 -6.50 -15.20
C PHE A 223 14.06 -7.13 -14.03
N ARG A 224 14.88 -6.34 -13.33
CA ARG A 224 15.76 -6.86 -12.28
C ARG A 224 14.98 -7.56 -11.17
N LEU A 225 13.80 -7.07 -10.82
CA LEU A 225 12.96 -7.71 -9.81
C LEU A 225 12.51 -9.11 -10.26
N TYR A 226 12.05 -9.24 -11.51
CA TYR A 226 11.67 -10.51 -12.10
C TYR A 226 12.86 -11.50 -12.14
N ASP A 227 14.03 -11.05 -12.58
CA ASP A 227 15.24 -11.87 -12.63
C ASP A 227 15.63 -12.40 -11.24
N LEU A 228 15.57 -11.55 -10.21
CA LEU A 228 15.84 -11.93 -8.82
C LEU A 228 14.84 -12.98 -8.32
N ILE A 229 13.55 -12.85 -8.67
CA ILE A 229 12.51 -13.84 -8.32
C ILE A 229 12.79 -15.18 -8.99
N VAL A 230 13.10 -15.18 -10.30
CA VAL A 230 13.42 -16.40 -11.06
C VAL A 230 14.67 -17.08 -10.51
N GLU A 231 15.73 -16.32 -10.24
CA GLU A 231 16.96 -16.84 -9.64
C GLU A 231 16.69 -17.46 -8.27
N TYR A 232 15.90 -16.78 -7.43
CA TYR A 232 15.54 -17.26 -6.10
C TYR A 232 14.69 -18.54 -6.15
N ILE A 233 13.67 -18.58 -7.02
CA ILE A 233 12.85 -19.78 -7.25
C ILE A 233 13.71 -20.94 -7.72
N THR A 234 14.68 -20.68 -8.60
CA THR A 234 15.54 -21.72 -9.15
C THR A 234 16.52 -22.26 -8.11
N THR A 235 17.07 -21.40 -7.24
CA THR A 235 18.26 -21.72 -6.41
C THR A 235 18.03 -21.73 -4.90
N SER A 236 16.89 -21.27 -4.38
CA SER A 236 16.65 -21.32 -2.93
C SER A 236 16.32 -22.74 -2.46
N LYS A 237 16.68 -23.05 -1.22
CA LYS A 237 16.32 -24.30 -0.53
C LYS A 237 15.09 -24.14 0.37
N ASP A 238 14.69 -22.90 0.65
CA ASP A 238 13.60 -22.58 1.57
C ASP A 238 12.66 -21.54 0.94
N PHE A 239 11.38 -21.91 0.83
CA PHE A 239 10.30 -21.07 0.32
C PHE A 239 9.18 -20.89 1.37
N SER A 240 9.45 -21.21 2.64
CA SER A 240 8.45 -21.16 3.73
C SER A 240 8.02 -19.75 4.14
N LYS A 241 8.76 -18.73 3.68
CA LYS A 241 8.48 -17.31 3.91
C LYS A 241 8.20 -16.52 2.64
N MET A 242 8.26 -17.17 1.47
CA MET A 242 8.04 -16.51 0.19
C MET A 242 6.54 -16.25 -0.01
N VAL A 243 6.19 -15.09 -0.58
CA VAL A 243 4.82 -14.76 -0.98
C VAL A 243 4.34 -15.76 -2.03
N CYS A 244 3.12 -16.28 -1.86
CA CYS A 244 2.59 -17.34 -2.74
C CYS A 244 2.05 -16.84 -4.08
N ARG A 245 1.62 -15.58 -4.16
CA ARG A 245 1.05 -14.96 -5.36
C ARG A 245 1.68 -13.59 -5.58
N ILE A 246 2.32 -13.39 -6.73
CA ILE A 246 3.04 -12.16 -7.07
C ILE A 246 2.52 -11.69 -8.43
N PHE A 247 2.12 -10.43 -8.50
CA PHE A 247 1.78 -9.75 -9.74
C PHE A 247 2.80 -8.65 -9.99
N LEU A 248 3.32 -8.58 -11.20
CA LEU A 248 4.23 -7.54 -11.66
C LEU A 248 3.59 -6.89 -12.89
N PHE A 249 3.29 -5.59 -12.81
CA PHE A 249 2.76 -4.79 -13.90
C PHE A 249 3.85 -3.84 -14.40
N TYR A 250 4.11 -3.91 -15.69
CA TYR A 250 5.14 -3.17 -16.41
C TYR A 250 4.51 -2.34 -17.52
N HIS A 251 5.02 -1.13 -17.79
CA HIS A 251 4.47 -0.30 -18.87
C HIS A 251 4.77 -0.88 -20.26
N SER A 252 5.98 -1.40 -20.46
CA SER A 252 6.34 -2.10 -21.70
C SER A 252 7.62 -2.92 -21.52
N LEU A 253 7.51 -4.24 -21.43
CA LEU A 253 8.68 -5.12 -21.49
C LEU A 253 9.00 -5.46 -22.94
N GLN A 254 9.82 -4.62 -23.57
CA GLN A 254 10.43 -4.98 -24.84
C GLN A 254 11.43 -6.11 -24.63
N ASN A 255 11.37 -7.13 -25.50
CA ASN A 255 12.31 -8.25 -25.52
C ASN A 255 12.29 -9.16 -24.28
N PHE A 256 11.12 -9.35 -23.64
CA PHE A 256 10.98 -10.38 -22.61
C PHE A 256 11.47 -11.74 -23.13
N LYS A 257 12.41 -12.36 -22.42
CA LYS A 257 12.96 -13.69 -22.75
C LYS A 257 12.57 -14.67 -21.66
N LEU A 258 12.00 -15.80 -22.07
CA LEU A 258 11.71 -16.90 -21.16
C LEU A 258 13.01 -17.40 -20.49
N PRO A 259 12.99 -17.68 -19.18
CA PRO A 259 14.13 -18.28 -18.50
C PRO A 259 14.49 -19.64 -19.13
N LYS A 260 15.78 -19.98 -19.15
CA LYS A 260 16.23 -21.31 -19.64
C LYS A 260 15.64 -22.47 -18.84
N SER A 261 15.23 -22.22 -17.60
CA SER A 261 14.58 -23.18 -16.71
C SER A 261 13.09 -23.35 -16.97
N ALA A 262 12.49 -22.57 -17.87
CA ALA A 262 11.07 -22.66 -18.20
C ALA A 262 10.73 -24.02 -18.82
N LYS A 263 9.67 -24.63 -18.31
CA LYS A 263 9.11 -25.91 -18.76
C LYS A 263 7.63 -25.76 -19.07
N ASN A 264 7.09 -26.71 -19.83
CA ASN A 264 5.66 -26.79 -20.13
C ASN A 264 5.11 -25.49 -20.72
N VAL A 265 5.89 -24.84 -21.60
CA VAL A 265 5.51 -23.55 -22.19
C VAL A 265 4.29 -23.75 -23.08
N LYS A 266 3.25 -22.95 -22.83
CA LYS A 266 2.02 -22.89 -23.62
C LYS A 266 1.78 -21.45 -24.03
N LYS A 267 1.33 -21.26 -25.25
CA LYS A 267 0.91 -19.95 -25.77
C LYS A 267 -0.55 -20.01 -26.18
N GLU A 268 -1.36 -19.11 -25.64
CA GLU A 268 -2.79 -19.02 -25.91
C GLU A 268 -3.17 -17.54 -26.12
N GLY A 269 -3.42 -17.18 -27.39
CA GLY A 269 -3.59 -15.78 -27.78
C GLY A 269 -2.36 -14.95 -27.41
N ASP A 270 -2.61 -13.91 -26.62
CA ASP A 270 -1.59 -12.98 -26.11
C ASP A 270 -0.99 -13.43 -24.77
N SER A 271 -1.35 -14.61 -24.25
CA SER A 271 -0.80 -15.13 -23.01
C SER A 271 0.24 -16.23 -23.25
N THR A 272 1.32 -16.19 -22.46
CA THR A 272 2.31 -17.27 -22.37
C THR A 272 2.37 -17.82 -20.95
N GLU A 273 2.03 -19.09 -20.79
CA GLU A 273 2.13 -19.80 -19.51
C GLU A 273 3.34 -20.74 -19.51
N TYR A 274 4.02 -20.86 -18.36
CA TYR A 274 5.12 -21.81 -18.19
C TYR A 274 5.33 -22.14 -16.70
N GLN A 275 6.20 -23.13 -16.45
CA GLN A 275 6.56 -23.55 -15.10
C GLN A 275 8.06 -23.45 -14.89
N ILE A 276 8.47 -23.17 -13.64
CA ILE A 276 9.85 -23.30 -13.20
C ILE A 276 9.88 -24.29 -12.03
N ASP A 277 10.75 -25.29 -12.16
CA ASP A 277 11.05 -26.25 -11.10
C ASP A 277 12.25 -25.75 -10.28
N ASN A 278 12.20 -25.91 -8.96
CA ASN A 278 13.36 -25.66 -8.12
C ASN A 278 14.41 -26.78 -8.26
N ILE A 279 15.69 -26.44 -8.37
CA ILE A 279 16.76 -27.43 -8.60
C ILE A 279 17.06 -28.29 -7.36
N TYR A 280 16.76 -27.79 -6.17
CA TYR A 280 17.00 -28.48 -4.89
C TYR A 280 15.79 -29.28 -4.40
N ASN A 281 14.58 -28.91 -4.83
CA ASN A 281 13.33 -29.57 -4.53
C ASN A 281 12.40 -29.55 -5.77
N PRO A 282 12.55 -30.52 -6.70
CA PRO A 282 11.76 -30.56 -7.94
C PRO A 282 10.24 -30.72 -7.75
N LYS A 283 9.78 -31.05 -6.54
CA LYS A 283 8.35 -31.07 -6.23
C LYS A 283 7.79 -29.68 -5.99
N MET A 284 8.62 -28.75 -5.52
CA MET A 284 8.28 -27.34 -5.41
C MET A 284 8.30 -26.70 -6.80
N LYS A 285 7.13 -26.30 -7.27
CA LYS A 285 6.94 -25.75 -8.60
C LYS A 285 6.27 -24.39 -8.55
N PHE A 286 6.59 -23.56 -9.53
CA PHE A 286 6.01 -22.24 -9.70
C PHE A 286 5.41 -22.14 -11.10
N SER A 287 4.17 -21.67 -11.19
CA SER A 287 3.52 -21.33 -12.45
C SER A 287 3.70 -19.85 -12.73
N PHE A 288 4.03 -19.53 -13.97
CA PHE A 288 4.11 -18.19 -14.50
C PHE A 288 3.08 -18.04 -15.61
N SER A 289 2.42 -16.89 -15.64
CA SER A 289 1.53 -16.47 -16.71
C SER A 289 1.90 -15.05 -17.09
N ASN A 290 2.28 -14.87 -18.34
CA ASN A 290 2.61 -13.57 -18.90
C ASN A 290 1.50 -13.14 -19.85
N THR A 291 1.19 -11.85 -19.88
CA THR A 291 0.30 -11.26 -20.88
C THR A 291 1.07 -10.28 -21.74
N ASP A 292 1.08 -10.53 -23.05
CA ASP A 292 1.66 -9.69 -24.07
C ASP A 292 0.64 -8.63 -24.51
N PHE A 293 1.07 -7.39 -24.68
CA PHE A 293 0.28 -6.30 -25.27
C PHE A 293 0.97 -5.79 -26.53
N PRO A 294 0.26 -5.08 -27.42
CA PRO A 294 0.89 -4.39 -28.55
C PRO A 294 1.98 -3.42 -28.04
N GLY A 295 3.25 -3.82 -28.15
CA GLY A 295 4.40 -3.08 -27.65
C GLY A 295 5.28 -3.80 -26.62
N GLY A 296 4.88 -4.97 -26.10
CA GLY A 296 5.71 -5.78 -25.19
C GLY A 296 4.89 -6.58 -24.16
N THR A 297 5.56 -7.38 -23.32
CA THR A 297 4.89 -8.03 -22.18
C THR A 297 4.57 -6.97 -21.12
N SER A 298 3.35 -6.92 -20.59
CA SER A 298 3.02 -5.94 -19.53
C SER A 298 2.88 -6.62 -18.18
N ASP A 299 2.28 -7.81 -18.13
CA ASP A 299 1.85 -8.40 -16.87
C ASP A 299 2.52 -9.75 -16.67
N ILE A 300 3.07 -9.97 -15.48
CA ILE A 300 3.61 -11.26 -15.07
C ILE A 300 2.94 -11.67 -13.77
N TYR A 301 2.21 -12.78 -13.83
CA TYR A 301 1.65 -13.45 -12.66
C TYR A 301 2.49 -14.67 -12.28
N ILE A 302 2.95 -14.71 -11.03
CA ILE A 302 3.74 -15.80 -10.47
C ILE A 302 2.97 -16.41 -9.32
N ARG A 303 2.79 -17.72 -9.35
CA ARG A 303 2.11 -18.48 -8.30
C ARG A 303 2.95 -19.67 -7.87
N LYS A 304 3.19 -19.76 -6.56
CA LYS A 304 3.70 -20.97 -5.90
C LYS A 304 2.61 -22.04 -5.94
N MET A 305 2.92 -23.20 -6.52
CA MET A 305 1.98 -24.32 -6.57
C MET A 305 2.17 -25.14 -5.29
N GLU A 306 1.09 -25.25 -4.51
CA GLU A 306 1.06 -26.14 -3.34
C GLU A 306 0.88 -27.59 -3.82
N GLU A 307 1.56 -28.52 -3.14
CA GLU A 307 1.35 -29.97 -3.32
C GLU A 307 0.03 -30.42 -2.70
#